data_AF-A0A550GTY9-F1
#
_entry.id   AF-A0A550GTY9-F1
#
_cell.length_a   1.000
_cell.length_b   1.000
_cell.length_c   1.000
_cell.angle_alpha   90.00
_cell.angle_beta   90.00
_cell.angle_gamma   90.00
#
_symmetry.space_group_name_H-M   'P 1'
#
loop_
_entity.id
_entity.type
_entity.pdbx_description
1 polymer ?
#
loop_
_entity_poly.entity_id
_entity_poly.type
_entity_poly.pdbx_seq_one_letter_code
_entity_poly.pdbx_strand_id
1 'polypeptide(L)'
;MIDITHEENPVPVSTFQVPVAGFNLELDRFGPHQPHEDTKLEDNLIHAAWFGGGLRVIDITDPYQPTEKGFYIPPVPRGQSMIQTNDVYVDDRNVIYIIDRYNRGLDMLKLDST
;
A
#
# COMPACT_ATOMS: atom_id res chain seq x y z
N MET A 1 -1.29 -7.37 -11.46
CA MET A 1 -1.09 -6.64 -12.71
C MET A 1 -1.70 -7.39 -13.87
N ILE A 2 -2.26 -6.64 -14.81
CA ILE A 2 -2.90 -7.14 -16.02
C ILE A 2 -2.27 -6.34 -17.17
N ASP A 3 -1.82 -7.02 -18.21
CA ASP A 3 -1.40 -6.42 -19.46
C ASP A 3 -2.66 -6.15 -20.30
N ILE A 4 -2.91 -4.87 -20.61
CA ILE A 4 -4.04 -4.39 -21.41
C ILE A 4 -3.50 -3.74 -22.71
N THR A 5 -2.32 -4.14 -23.19
CA THR A 5 -1.80 -3.68 -24.50
C THR A 5 -2.78 -4.00 -25.63
N HIS A 6 -3.50 -5.11 -25.49
CA HIS A 6 -4.66 -5.46 -26.32
C HIS A 6 -5.94 -5.38 -25.45
N GLU A 7 -6.72 -4.31 -25.61
CA GLU A 7 -7.92 -4.04 -24.80
C GLU A 7 -8.96 -5.16 -24.83
N GLU A 8 -9.09 -5.85 -25.97
CA GLU A 8 -10.00 -6.98 -26.14
C GLU A 8 -9.45 -8.31 -25.57
N ASN A 9 -8.17 -8.35 -25.19
CA ASN A 9 -7.52 -9.54 -24.63
C ASN A 9 -6.61 -9.19 -23.43
N PRO A 10 -7.17 -8.81 -22.27
CA PRO A 10 -6.38 -8.56 -21.07
C PRO A 10 -5.73 -9.84 -20.55
N VAL A 11 -4.42 -9.80 -20.28
CA VAL A 11 -3.64 -10.96 -19.81
C VAL A 11 -3.19 -10.75 -18.37
N PRO A 12 -3.52 -11.64 -17.42
CA PRO A 12 -2.95 -11.59 -16.07
C PRO A 12 -1.42 -11.76 -16.11
N VAL A 13 -0.68 -10.86 -15.46
CA VAL A 13 0.80 -10.88 -15.43
C VAL A 13 1.32 -11.38 -14.09
N SER A 14 0.87 -10.76 -13.00
CA SER A 14 1.40 -11.01 -11.66
C SER A 14 0.40 -10.59 -10.58
N THR A 15 0.63 -11.03 -9.35
CA THR A 15 -0.10 -10.54 -8.17
C THR A 15 0.89 -10.26 -7.05
N PHE A 16 0.56 -9.30 -6.20
CA PHE A 16 1.32 -9.01 -4.98
C PHE A 16 0.41 -9.29 -3.78
N GLN A 17 0.97 -9.92 -2.74
CA GLN A 17 0.25 -10.26 -1.52
C GLN A 17 1.15 -9.97 -0.31
N VAL A 18 0.57 -9.34 0.71
CA VAL A 18 1.24 -9.17 2.01
C VAL A 18 1.02 -10.44 2.84
N PRO A 19 2.06 -11.04 3.44
CA PRO A 19 1.90 -12.18 4.33
C PRO A 19 0.96 -11.87 5.51
N VAL A 20 -0.04 -12.72 5.72
CA VAL A 20 -1.11 -12.56 6.72
C VAL A 20 -0.78 -13.14 8.11
N ALA A 21 0.51 -13.36 8.41
CA ALA A 21 0.90 -14.04 9.65
C ALA A 21 0.48 -13.25 10.89
N GLY A 22 -0.35 -13.88 11.75
CA GLY A 22 -0.79 -13.31 13.03
C GLY A 22 -2.08 -12.50 12.99
N PHE A 23 -2.77 -12.40 11.84
CA PHE A 23 -4.05 -11.72 11.72
C PHE A 23 -5.23 -12.69 11.74
N ASN A 24 -6.33 -12.31 12.39
CA ASN A 24 -7.60 -13.02 12.28
C ASN A 24 -8.40 -12.44 11.11
N LEU A 25 -8.29 -13.04 9.92
CA LEU A 25 -8.88 -12.53 8.69
C LEU A 25 -10.42 -12.40 8.71
N GLU A 26 -11.12 -13.00 9.68
CA GLU A 26 -12.57 -12.85 9.82
C GLU A 26 -12.97 -11.57 10.56
N LEU A 27 -12.12 -11.07 11.46
CA LEU A 27 -12.40 -9.92 12.33
C LEU A 27 -11.55 -8.71 11.97
N ASP A 28 -10.31 -8.97 11.53
CA ASP A 28 -9.33 -7.97 11.21
C ASP A 28 -9.47 -7.56 9.74
N ARG A 29 -9.73 -6.28 9.48
CA ARG A 29 -9.67 -5.76 8.11
C ARG A 29 -8.22 -5.79 7.67
N PHE A 30 -7.87 -6.78 6.86
CA PHE A 30 -6.54 -6.97 6.30
C PHE A 30 -6.65 -7.17 4.79
N GLY A 31 -6.07 -6.26 4.02
CA GLY A 31 -6.13 -6.32 2.57
C GLY A 31 -5.88 -4.96 1.93
N PRO A 32 -5.62 -4.94 0.61
CA PRO A 32 -5.46 -3.69 -0.12
C PRO A 32 -6.75 -2.87 -0.02
N HIS A 33 -6.64 -1.59 0.29
CA HIS A 33 -7.77 -0.69 0.42
C HIS A 33 -7.72 0.43 -0.60
N GLN A 34 -6.68 1.27 -0.53
CA GLN A 34 -6.58 2.46 -1.36
C GLN A 34 -5.16 2.63 -1.88
N PRO A 35 -4.93 2.57 -3.20
CA PRO A 35 -3.67 2.98 -3.79
C PRO A 35 -3.59 4.50 -3.91
N HIS A 36 -2.38 5.03 -3.98
CA HIS A 36 -2.13 6.39 -4.44
C HIS A 36 -2.50 6.49 -5.93
N GLU A 37 -3.42 7.39 -6.28
CA GLU A 37 -3.95 7.46 -7.65
C GLU A 37 -3.20 8.44 -8.59
N ASP A 38 -2.33 9.31 -8.06
CA ASP A 38 -1.55 10.23 -8.89
C ASP A 38 -0.34 9.51 -9.50
N THR A 39 -0.28 9.43 -10.83
CA THR A 39 0.77 8.69 -11.54
C THR A 39 1.94 9.56 -11.99
N LYS A 40 1.96 10.85 -11.64
CA LYS A 40 2.97 11.82 -12.10
C LYS A 40 4.40 11.54 -11.63
N LEU A 41 4.59 10.72 -10.59
CA LEU A 41 5.92 10.42 -10.08
C LEU A 41 6.75 9.54 -11.03
N GLU A 42 6.10 8.79 -11.92
CA GLU A 42 6.75 7.92 -12.93
C GLU A 42 7.90 7.05 -12.35
N ASP A 43 7.77 6.59 -11.10
CA ASP A 43 8.84 5.95 -10.31
C ASP A 43 8.73 4.42 -10.22
N ASN A 44 7.75 3.83 -10.91
CA ASN A 44 7.38 2.41 -10.83
C ASN A 44 7.06 1.94 -9.41
N LEU A 45 6.58 2.81 -8.52
CA LEU A 45 6.16 2.45 -7.18
C LEU A 45 4.64 2.54 -7.03
N ILE A 46 4.03 1.46 -6.54
CA ILE A 46 2.66 1.50 -6.04
C ILE A 46 2.72 1.74 -4.53
N HIS A 47 2.19 2.88 -4.11
CA HIS A 47 1.93 3.17 -2.71
C HIS A 47 0.49 2.78 -2.39
N ALA A 48 0.27 1.94 -1.39
CA ALA A 48 -1.07 1.46 -1.05
C ALA A 48 -1.30 1.37 0.46
N ALA A 49 -2.46 1.85 0.90
CA ALA A 49 -3.03 1.54 2.20
C ALA A 49 -3.54 0.10 2.22
N TRP A 50 -3.16 -0.65 3.24
CA TRP A 50 -3.44 -2.09 3.38
C TRP A 50 -4.19 -2.45 4.67
N PHE A 51 -5.00 -1.52 5.20
CA PHE A 51 -5.65 -1.62 6.51
C PHE A 51 -4.69 -2.09 7.62
N GLY A 52 -4.90 -3.29 8.18
CA GLY A 52 -4.04 -3.94 9.17
C GLY A 52 -2.60 -4.14 8.73
N GLY A 53 -2.37 -4.17 7.41
CA GLY A 53 -1.05 -4.23 6.81
C GLY A 53 -0.34 -2.88 6.72
N GLY A 54 -0.98 -1.76 7.07
CA GLY A 54 -0.36 -0.43 7.06
C GLY A 54 -0.10 0.10 5.65
N LEU A 55 0.90 0.96 5.51
CA LEU A 55 1.42 1.39 4.21
C LEU A 55 2.25 0.28 3.57
N ARG A 56 2.05 0.04 2.28
CA ARG A 56 2.87 -0.81 1.44
C ARG A 56 3.41 -0.01 0.26
N VAL A 57 4.71 -0.10 0.03
CA VAL A 57 5.39 0.46 -1.14
C VAL A 57 5.91 -0.70 -1.97
N ILE A 58 5.32 -0.88 -3.15
CA ILE A 58 5.53 -2.04 -4.01
C ILE A 58 6.28 -1.57 -5.25
N ASP A 59 7.46 -2.12 -5.48
CA ASP A 59 8.23 -1.90 -6.70
C ASP A 59 7.68 -2.78 -7.83
N ILE A 60 7.28 -2.14 -8.92
CA ILE A 60 6.76 -2.79 -10.14
C ILE A 60 7.68 -2.60 -11.34
N THR A 61 8.96 -2.26 -11.13
CA THR A 61 9.96 -2.11 -12.20
C THR A 61 10.08 -3.38 -13.05
N ASP A 62 10.05 -4.56 -12.42
CA ASP A 62 9.78 -5.82 -13.11
C ASP A 62 8.29 -6.17 -12.96
N PRO A 63 7.49 -6.04 -14.03
CA PRO A 63 6.07 -6.28 -13.94
C PRO A 63 5.71 -7.75 -13.68
N TYR A 64 6.60 -8.68 -13.99
CA TYR A 64 6.40 -10.12 -13.77
C TYR A 64 6.71 -10.52 -12.33
N GLN A 65 7.46 -9.70 -11.59
CA GLN A 65 7.85 -9.98 -10.22
C GLN A 65 7.78 -8.73 -9.33
N PRO A 66 6.57 -8.24 -8.99
CA PRO A 66 6.42 -7.16 -8.02
C PRO A 66 7.05 -7.52 -6.67
N THR A 67 7.78 -6.60 -6.07
CA THR A 67 8.45 -6.81 -4.77
C THR A 67 8.12 -5.69 -3.78
N GLU A 68 8.16 -5.99 -2.48
CA GLU A 68 7.97 -4.96 -1.45
C GLU A 68 9.28 -4.16 -1.30
N LYS A 69 9.23 -2.86 -1.60
CA LYS A 69 10.34 -1.94 -1.42
C LYS A 69 10.42 -1.40 0.01
N GLY A 70 9.28 -1.28 0.65
CA GLY A 70 9.17 -0.82 2.03
C GLY A 70 7.74 -0.91 2.55
N PHE A 71 7.62 -0.84 3.87
CA PHE A 71 6.33 -0.79 4.55
C PHE A 71 6.43 0.08 5.79
N TYR A 72 5.29 0.56 6.25
CA TYR A 72 5.19 1.22 7.54
C TYR A 72 3.88 0.79 8.21
N ILE A 73 4.01 0.16 9.38
CA ILE A 73 2.88 -0.23 10.22
C ILE A 73 2.88 0.72 11.42
N PRO A 74 1.90 1.61 11.53
CA PRO A 74 1.84 2.49 12.67
C PRO A 74 1.50 1.81 14.00
N PRO A 75 1.70 2.51 15.14
CA PRO A 75 1.22 2.04 16.42
C PRO A 75 -0.31 1.93 16.45
N VAL A 76 -0.83 0.86 17.05
CA VAL A 76 -2.27 0.67 17.24
C VAL A 76 -2.81 1.71 18.23
N PRO A 77 -3.86 2.49 17.88
CA PRO A 77 -4.46 3.46 18.79
C PRO A 77 -5.06 2.82 20.04
N ARG A 78 -5.10 3.57 21.14
CA ARG A 78 -5.73 3.10 22.39
C ARG A 78 -7.19 2.71 22.15
N GLY A 79 -7.55 1.49 22.53
CA GLY A 79 -8.91 0.98 22.39
C GLY A 79 -9.22 0.37 21.03
N GLN A 80 -8.22 0.23 20.15
CA GLN A 80 -8.31 -0.55 18.91
C GLN A 80 -7.51 -1.85 19.05
N SER A 81 -7.95 -2.90 18.36
CA SER A 81 -7.21 -4.16 18.25
C SER A 81 -6.14 -4.13 17.16
N MET A 82 -6.29 -3.21 16.19
CA MET A 82 -5.42 -3.11 15.02
C MET A 82 -5.43 -1.71 14.42
N ILE A 83 -4.46 -1.44 13.55
CA ILE A 83 -4.44 -0.26 12.71
C ILE A 83 -5.51 -0.34 11.61
N GLN A 84 -5.85 0.82 11.04
CA GLN A 84 -6.83 0.95 9.97
C GLN A 84 -6.35 2.02 8.99
N THR A 85 -5.17 1.78 8.41
CA THR A 85 -4.59 2.68 7.40
C THR A 85 -5.51 2.66 6.20
N ASN A 86 -6.06 3.83 5.89
CA ASN A 86 -7.22 3.94 5.03
C ASN A 86 -6.90 4.61 3.70
N ASP A 87 -5.95 5.54 3.69
CA ASP A 87 -5.62 6.33 2.51
C ASP A 87 -4.12 6.66 2.51
N VAL A 88 -3.57 6.86 1.31
CA VAL A 88 -2.20 7.24 1.04
C VAL A 88 -2.15 8.27 -0.09
N TYR A 89 -1.39 9.34 0.14
CA TYR A 89 -1.05 10.32 -0.89
C TYR A 89 0.45 10.53 -0.91
N VAL A 90 1.04 10.68 -2.10
CA VAL A 90 2.45 11.04 -2.26
C VAL A 90 2.53 12.35 -3.02
N ASP A 91 3.32 13.29 -2.51
CA ASP A 91 3.54 14.58 -3.17
C ASP A 91 4.77 14.56 -4.09
N ASP A 92 4.96 15.66 -4.82
CA ASP A 92 6.09 15.88 -5.74
C ASP A 92 7.47 15.94 -5.05
N ARG A 93 7.51 15.98 -3.72
CA ARG A 93 8.74 15.92 -2.91
C ARG A 93 9.04 14.51 -2.42
N ASN A 94 8.26 13.51 -2.86
CA ASN A 94 8.28 12.13 -2.39
C ASN A 94 7.99 12.01 -0.88
N VAL A 95 7.18 12.93 -0.32
CA VAL A 95 6.65 12.79 1.03
C VAL A 95 5.37 11.96 0.95
N ILE A 96 5.34 10.88 1.72
CA ILE A 96 4.20 9.97 1.79
C ILE A 96 3.33 10.37 2.97
N TYR A 97 2.06 10.65 2.70
CA TYR A 97 1.03 11.00 3.66
C TYR A 97 0.12 9.80 3.84
N ILE A 98 -0.04 9.31 5.07
CA ILE A 98 -1.03 8.26 5.36
C ILE A 98 -1.99 8.71 6.44
N ILE A 99 -3.27 8.36 6.27
CA ILE A 99 -4.27 8.56 7.31
C ILE A 99 -4.83 7.23 7.80
N ASP A 100 -5.06 7.19 9.10
CA ASP A 100 -5.67 6.05 9.78
C ASP A 100 -7.01 6.43 10.38
N ARG A 101 -7.92 5.46 10.40
CA ARG A 101 -9.20 5.60 11.08
C ARG A 101 -9.02 5.59 12.60
N TYR A 102 -10.12 5.87 13.30
CA TYR A 102 -10.23 5.73 14.76
C TYR A 102 -9.23 6.57 15.56
N ASN A 103 -9.25 7.89 15.32
CA ASN A 103 -8.56 8.91 16.13
C ASN A 103 -7.02 8.81 16.15
N ARG A 104 -6.42 8.30 15.06
CA ARG A 104 -4.96 8.20 14.95
C ARG A 104 -4.35 9.37 14.19
N GLY A 105 -5.04 9.87 13.16
CA GLY A 105 -4.64 11.07 12.42
C GLY A 105 -3.78 10.77 11.19
N LEU A 106 -2.83 11.66 10.93
CA LEU A 106 -1.96 11.70 9.75
C LEU A 106 -0.50 11.46 10.15
N ASP A 107 0.21 10.60 9.42
CA ASP A 107 1.68 10.62 9.40
C ASP A 107 2.23 11.18 8.09
N MET A 108 3.44 11.70 8.19
CA MET A 108 4.28 12.07 7.06
C MET A 108 5.54 11.21 7.11
N LEU A 109 5.79 10.49 6.03
CA LEU A 109 6.87 9.51 5.91
C LEU A 109 7.73 9.88 4.70
N LYS A 110 8.96 9.37 4.69
CA LYS A 110 9.84 9.40 3.52
C LYS A 110 10.48 8.04 3.38
N LEU A 111 10.59 7.55 2.16
CA LEU A 111 11.35 6.32 1.89
C LEU A 111 12.84 6.61 2.08
N ASP A 112 13.52 5.77 2.85
CA ASP A 112 14.96 5.90 3.04
C ASP A 112 15.68 5.72 1.70
N SER A 113 16.67 6.58 1.44
CA SER A 113 17.55 6.41 0.29
C SER A 113 18.47 5.22 0.55
N THR A 114 18.33 4.18 -0.25
CA THR A 114 19.26 3.03 -0.21
C THR A 114 20.57 3.38 -0.90
#